data_AF-A0A954IV59-F1
#
_entry.id   AF-A0A954IV59-F1
#
_cell.length_a   1.000
_cell.length_b   1.000
_cell.length_c   1.000
_cell.angle_alpha   90.00
_cell.angle_beta   90.00
_cell.angle_gamma   90.00
#
_symmetry.space_group_name_H-M   'P 1'
#
loop_
_entity.id
_entity.type
_entity.pdbx_description
1 polymer ?
#
loop_
_entity_poly.entity_id
_entity_poly.type
_entity_poly.pdbx_seq_one_letter_code
_entity_poly.pdbx_strand_id
1 'polypeptide(L)'
;IVLADEINRTPPKTQAALLEAMQERQLTVCGKTYSLPDPFYVLATQNPVETEGTYPLPEAQLDRFLLKIHVQYPDRAEELEIARRQTTDYHFETRTVIGIDELHEMQSLVRSVVVSDHVYEAALDLVRGTRPEEDLLPDGLKNMVQWGAGPRATISLLMAAKARALLHRRCHVTTADLIAVAHPVLRHRMILTFNAEAAGVDADSVLTRIIEATPSLQKPETEEVEP
;
A
#
# COMPACT_ATOMS: atom_id res chain seq x y z
N ILE A 1 -7.76 -3.83 -16.22
CA ILE A 1 -8.07 -3.70 -14.77
C ILE A 1 -8.95 -4.88 -14.38
N VAL A 2 -8.68 -5.53 -13.25
CA VAL A 2 -9.58 -6.55 -12.68
C VAL A 2 -10.03 -6.08 -11.31
N LEU A 3 -11.35 -6.04 -11.09
CA LEU A 3 -11.95 -5.86 -9.77
C LEU A 3 -12.32 -7.23 -9.21
N ALA A 4 -11.60 -7.67 -8.17
CA ALA A 4 -11.87 -8.90 -7.44
C ALA A 4 -12.63 -8.56 -6.16
N ASP A 5 -13.96 -8.57 -6.27
CA ASP A 5 -14.84 -8.25 -5.15
C ASP A 5 -14.87 -9.38 -4.12
N GLU A 6 -14.77 -9.04 -2.84
CA GLU A 6 -14.78 -9.96 -1.70
C GLU A 6 -13.85 -11.17 -1.88
N ILE A 7 -12.59 -10.90 -2.18
CA ILE A 7 -11.59 -11.94 -2.49
C ILE A 7 -11.48 -13.01 -1.38
N ASN A 8 -11.77 -12.63 -0.14
CA ASN A 8 -11.82 -13.51 1.02
C ASN A 8 -12.98 -14.52 0.99
N ARG A 9 -13.99 -14.40 0.12
CA ARG A 9 -15.05 -15.41 -0.02
C ARG A 9 -14.72 -16.51 -1.03
N THR A 10 -13.64 -16.35 -1.78
CA THR A 10 -13.21 -17.33 -2.77
C THR A 10 -12.33 -18.41 -2.14
N PRO A 11 -12.39 -19.68 -2.62
CA PRO A 11 -11.54 -20.74 -2.11
C PRO A 11 -10.04 -20.41 -2.29
N PRO A 12 -9.15 -20.93 -1.41
CA PRO A 12 -7.71 -20.64 -1.48
C PRO A 12 -7.05 -20.93 -2.83
N LYS A 13 -7.55 -21.92 -3.59
CA LYS A 13 -7.06 -22.23 -4.94
C LYS A 13 -7.33 -21.09 -5.94
N THR A 14 -8.50 -20.46 -5.84
CA THR A 14 -8.88 -19.33 -6.69
C THR A 14 -8.07 -18.08 -6.32
N GLN A 15 -7.87 -17.83 -5.03
CA GLN A 15 -7.00 -16.76 -4.55
C GLN A 15 -5.57 -16.95 -5.08
N ALA A 16 -5.01 -18.15 -4.96
CA ALA A 16 -3.67 -18.47 -5.46
C ALA A 16 -3.54 -18.24 -6.97
N ALA A 17 -4.52 -18.66 -7.77
CA ALA A 17 -4.51 -18.46 -9.22
C ALA A 17 -4.51 -16.96 -9.60
N LEU A 18 -5.28 -16.13 -8.90
CA LEU A 18 -5.28 -14.68 -9.12
C LEU A 18 -3.92 -14.05 -8.78
N LEU A 19 -3.31 -14.48 -7.67
CA LEU A 19 -2.01 -13.97 -7.22
C LEU A 19 -0.85 -14.43 -8.10
N GLU A 20 -0.94 -15.64 -8.67
CA GLU A 20 -0.02 -16.13 -9.70
C GLU A 20 -0.12 -15.24 -10.94
N ALA A 21 -1.34 -14.95 -11.41
CA ALA A 21 -1.56 -14.05 -12.54
C ALA A 21 -0.97 -12.64 -12.29
N MET A 22 -1.12 -12.13 -11.07
CA MET A 22 -0.53 -10.84 -10.66
C MET A 22 1.01 -10.84 -10.72
N GLN A 23 1.64 -11.95 -10.31
CA GLN A 23 3.09 -12.04 -10.18
C GLN A 23 3.77 -12.39 -11.52
N GLU A 24 3.23 -13.38 -12.22
CA GLU A 24 3.82 -13.95 -13.44
C GLU A 24 3.38 -13.21 -14.71
N ARG A 25 2.35 -12.36 -14.61
CA ARG A 25 1.72 -11.67 -15.76
C ARG A 25 1.28 -12.61 -16.89
N GLN A 26 0.97 -13.86 -16.55
CA GLN A 26 0.50 -14.88 -17.48
C GLN A 26 -0.42 -15.88 -16.77
N LEU A 27 -1.20 -16.60 -17.56
CA LEU A 27 -2.15 -17.63 -17.09
C LEU A 27 -1.99 -18.87 -17.95
N THR A 28 -1.96 -20.07 -17.33
CA THR A 28 -1.94 -21.34 -18.07
C THR A 28 -3.28 -22.05 -17.93
N VAL A 29 -3.96 -22.29 -19.06
CA VAL A 29 -5.25 -22.97 -19.13
C VAL A 29 -5.13 -24.17 -20.07
N CYS A 30 -5.38 -25.37 -19.56
CA CYS A 30 -5.30 -26.64 -20.32
C CYS A 30 -3.98 -26.80 -21.09
N GLY A 31 -2.85 -26.47 -20.46
CA GLY A 31 -1.51 -26.58 -21.06
C GLY A 31 -1.13 -25.47 -22.03
N LYS A 32 -1.99 -24.46 -22.24
CA LYS A 32 -1.68 -23.28 -23.05
C LYS A 32 -1.51 -22.05 -22.17
N THR A 33 -0.39 -21.37 -22.31
CA THR A 33 -0.07 -20.13 -21.59
C THR A 33 -0.52 -18.91 -22.38
N TYR A 34 -1.12 -17.95 -21.69
CA TYR A 34 -1.63 -16.69 -22.20
C TYR A 34 -0.99 -15.54 -21.42
N SER A 35 -0.39 -14.58 -22.14
CA SER A 35 0.11 -13.35 -21.51
C SER A 35 -1.05 -12.43 -21.14
N LEU A 36 -0.94 -11.78 -19.99
CA LEU A 36 -1.88 -10.73 -19.59
C LEU A 36 -1.61 -9.43 -20.36
N PRO A 37 -2.63 -8.58 -20.57
CA PRO A 37 -2.44 -7.27 -21.17
C PRO A 37 -1.51 -6.40 -20.33
N ASP A 38 -0.86 -5.41 -20.94
CA ASP A 38 -0.04 -4.42 -20.22
C ASP A 38 -0.59 -3.02 -20.50
N PRO A 39 -1.01 -2.26 -19.48
CA PRO A 39 -0.93 -2.56 -18.05
C PRO A 39 -2.01 -3.53 -17.54
N PHE A 40 -1.62 -4.37 -16.59
CA PHE A 40 -2.51 -5.21 -15.79
C PHE A 40 -2.32 -4.94 -14.30
N TYR A 41 -3.42 -4.70 -13.59
CA TYR A 41 -3.44 -4.66 -12.14
C TYR A 41 -4.80 -5.14 -11.62
N VAL A 42 -4.77 -5.60 -10.37
CA VAL A 42 -5.92 -6.11 -9.62
C VAL A 42 -6.25 -5.13 -8.51
N LEU A 43 -7.52 -4.75 -8.42
CA LEU A 43 -8.10 -4.12 -7.24
C LEU A 43 -8.94 -5.19 -6.54
N ALA A 44 -8.60 -5.52 -5.30
CA ALA A 44 -9.32 -6.52 -4.52
C ALA A 44 -9.96 -5.87 -3.31
N THR A 45 -11.20 -6.24 -3.00
CA THR A 45 -11.93 -5.78 -1.81
C THR A 45 -12.05 -6.92 -0.81
N GLN A 46 -12.18 -6.55 0.46
CA GLN A 46 -12.47 -7.48 1.55
C GLN A 46 -13.54 -6.85 2.43
N ASN A 47 -14.59 -7.60 2.73
CA ASN A 47 -15.58 -7.18 3.72
C ASN A 47 -15.11 -7.64 5.12
N PRO A 48 -14.84 -6.72 6.06
CA PRO A 48 -14.31 -7.08 7.37
C PRO A 48 -15.36 -7.61 8.35
N VAL A 49 -16.66 -7.44 8.06
CA VAL A 49 -17.74 -7.73 9.04
C VAL A 49 -18.22 -9.18 8.97
N GLU A 50 -18.19 -9.79 7.79
CA GLU A 50 -18.69 -11.15 7.60
C GLU A 50 -17.57 -12.17 7.79
N THR A 51 -17.66 -12.99 8.83
CA THR A 51 -16.68 -14.06 9.12
C THR A 51 -17.11 -15.43 8.60
N GLU A 52 -18.40 -15.64 8.33
CA GLU A 52 -18.91 -16.94 7.87
C GLU A 52 -18.58 -17.18 6.39
N GLY A 53 -17.99 -18.35 6.08
CA GLY A 53 -17.64 -18.70 4.71
C GLY A 53 -16.47 -17.89 4.12
N THR A 54 -15.65 -17.26 4.97
CA THR A 54 -14.46 -16.53 4.53
C THR A 54 -13.17 -17.33 4.71
N TYR A 55 -12.26 -17.15 3.76
CA TYR A 55 -10.89 -17.64 3.73
C TYR A 55 -9.96 -16.42 3.76
N PRO A 56 -9.38 -16.07 4.92
CA PRO A 56 -8.46 -14.95 5.00
C PRO A 56 -7.26 -15.21 4.09
N LEU A 57 -6.78 -14.16 3.43
CA LEU A 57 -5.57 -14.26 2.62
C LEU A 57 -4.38 -14.34 3.57
N PRO A 58 -3.50 -15.35 3.44
CA PRO A 58 -2.26 -15.40 4.18
C PRO A 58 -1.38 -14.17 3.93
N GLU A 59 -0.51 -13.86 4.89
CA GLU A 59 0.23 -12.59 4.87
C GLU A 59 1.25 -12.55 3.72
N ALA A 60 1.81 -13.72 3.38
CA ALA A 60 2.64 -13.91 2.20
C ALA A 60 1.90 -13.59 0.88
N GLN A 61 0.58 -13.73 0.85
CA GLN A 61 -0.27 -13.35 -0.28
C GLN A 61 -0.58 -11.85 -0.27
N LEU A 62 -0.95 -11.30 0.90
CA LEU A 62 -1.17 -9.86 1.07
C LEU A 62 0.05 -9.03 0.68
N ASP A 63 1.26 -9.51 0.96
CA ASP A 63 2.52 -8.82 0.62
C ASP A 63 2.68 -8.54 -0.90
N ARG A 64 1.95 -9.26 -1.77
CA ARG A 64 1.93 -9.01 -3.23
C ARG A 64 1.15 -7.75 -3.61
N PHE A 65 0.27 -7.25 -2.75
CA PHE A 65 -0.44 -6.00 -3.00
C PHE A 65 0.45 -4.80 -2.66
N LEU A 66 0.53 -3.84 -3.56
CA LEU A 66 1.31 -2.62 -3.34
C LEU A 66 0.78 -1.86 -2.11
N LEU A 67 -0.53 -1.67 -2.05
CA LEU A 67 -1.25 -0.89 -1.04
C LEU A 67 -2.43 -1.69 -0.46
N LYS A 68 -2.68 -1.54 0.84
CA LYS A 68 -3.96 -1.85 1.49
C LYS A 68 -4.62 -0.54 1.91
N ILE A 69 -5.76 -0.23 1.33
CA ILE A 69 -6.49 1.02 1.59
C ILE A 69 -7.72 0.70 2.44
N HIS A 70 -7.88 1.42 3.56
CA HIS A 70 -9.13 1.41 4.31
C HIS A 70 -10.07 2.45 3.70
N VAL A 71 -11.20 1.99 3.18
CA VAL A 71 -12.24 2.87 2.64
C VAL A 71 -13.24 3.16 3.75
N GLN A 72 -13.43 4.44 4.06
CA GLN A 72 -14.42 4.91 5.03
C GLN A 72 -15.69 5.37 4.31
N TYR A 73 -16.78 5.48 5.06
CA TYR A 73 -17.99 6.11 4.53
C TYR A 73 -17.73 7.58 4.17
N PRO A 74 -18.38 8.09 3.10
CA PRO A 74 -18.31 9.50 2.75
C PRO A 74 -18.87 10.37 3.87
N ASP A 75 -18.44 11.63 3.94
CA ASP A 75 -19.07 12.58 4.84
C ASP A 75 -20.50 12.92 4.39
N ARG A 76 -21.26 13.61 5.25
CA ARG A 76 -22.66 13.96 4.95
C ARG A 76 -22.81 14.77 3.66
N ALA A 77 -21.87 15.65 3.34
CA ALA A 77 -21.96 16.50 2.16
C ALA A 77 -21.65 15.70 0.89
N GLU A 78 -20.62 14.85 0.93
CA GLU A 78 -20.27 13.89 -0.11
C GLU A 78 -21.41 12.90 -0.37
N GLU A 79 -22.00 12.32 0.69
CA GLU A 79 -23.12 11.38 0.59
C GLU A 79 -24.36 12.03 -0.02
N LEU A 80 -24.67 13.28 0.39
CA LEU A 80 -25.78 14.04 -0.20
C LEU A 80 -25.56 14.30 -1.69
N GLU A 81 -24.33 14.62 -2.10
CA GLU A 81 -24.00 14.82 -3.51
C GLU A 81 -24.07 13.51 -4.32
N ILE A 82 -23.59 12.41 -3.76
CA ILE A 82 -23.74 11.07 -4.35
C ILE A 82 -25.22 10.75 -4.54
N ALA A 83 -26.04 10.94 -3.51
CA ALA A 83 -27.48 10.70 -3.57
C ALA A 83 -28.13 11.54 -4.68
N ARG A 84 -27.83 12.84 -4.77
CA ARG A 84 -28.36 13.72 -5.83
C ARG A 84 -27.97 13.26 -7.24
N ARG A 85 -26.70 12.88 -7.45
CA ARG A 85 -26.21 12.44 -8.75
C ARG A 85 -26.77 11.10 -9.17
N GLN A 86 -26.92 10.15 -8.23
CA GLN A 86 -27.36 8.79 -8.54
C GLN A 86 -28.89 8.63 -8.61
N THR A 87 -29.66 9.58 -8.07
CA THR A 87 -31.14 9.53 -8.07
C THR A 87 -31.79 10.43 -9.12
N THR A 88 -31.00 11.05 -9.99
CA THR A 88 -31.47 11.86 -11.11
C THR A 88 -31.08 11.18 -12.43
N ASP A 89 -31.68 11.60 -13.55
CA ASP A 89 -31.28 11.14 -14.90
C ASP A 89 -29.88 11.66 -15.32
N TYR A 90 -29.05 12.05 -14.37
CA TYR A 90 -27.70 12.55 -14.60
C TYR A 90 -26.83 11.46 -15.22
N HIS A 91 -26.59 11.58 -16.53
CA HIS A 91 -25.67 10.73 -17.27
C HIS A 91 -24.35 11.48 -17.47
N PHE A 92 -23.26 10.85 -17.04
CA PHE A 92 -21.91 11.39 -17.25
C PHE A 92 -21.25 10.69 -18.42
N GLU A 93 -20.96 11.43 -19.49
CA GLU A 93 -20.12 10.94 -20.57
C GLU A 93 -18.65 11.07 -20.18
N THR A 94 -17.99 9.92 -20.00
CA THR A 94 -16.53 9.90 -19.77
C THR A 94 -15.81 10.19 -21.07
N ARG A 95 -14.73 10.98 -20.99
CA ARG A 95 -13.83 11.25 -22.12
C ARG A 95 -12.48 10.65 -21.80
N THR A 96 -11.90 9.94 -22.77
CA THR A 96 -10.53 9.44 -22.67
C THR A 96 -9.59 10.64 -22.66
N VAL A 97 -8.87 10.79 -21.55
CA VAL A 97 -7.88 11.87 -21.36
C VAL A 97 -6.44 11.38 -21.52
N ILE A 98 -6.22 10.07 -21.38
CA ILE A 98 -4.90 9.43 -21.43
C ILE A 98 -5.01 8.11 -22.20
N GLY A 99 -4.09 7.89 -23.14
CA GLY A 99 -3.94 6.64 -23.89
C GLY A 99 -3.07 5.59 -23.18
N ILE A 100 -2.97 4.39 -23.76
CA ILE A 100 -2.14 3.31 -23.19
C ILE A 100 -0.64 3.66 -23.27
N ASP A 101 -0.19 4.21 -24.40
CA ASP A 101 1.23 4.57 -24.59
C ASP A 101 1.66 5.65 -23.60
N GLU A 102 0.83 6.68 -23.41
CA GLU A 102 1.05 7.74 -22.41
C GLU A 102 1.08 7.16 -20.98
N LEU A 103 0.25 6.15 -20.69
CA LEU A 103 0.27 5.48 -19.40
C LEU A 103 1.58 4.70 -19.16
N HIS A 104 2.16 4.09 -20.20
CA HIS A 104 3.49 3.46 -20.12
C HIS A 104 4.61 4.50 -19.93
N GLU A 105 4.51 5.66 -20.59
CA GLU A 105 5.42 6.78 -20.38
C GLU A 105 5.36 7.28 -18.92
N MET A 106 4.15 7.44 -18.37
CA MET A 106 3.96 7.82 -16.97
C MET A 106 4.55 6.78 -16.01
N GLN A 107 4.36 5.48 -16.25
CA GLN A 107 4.98 4.42 -15.44
C GLN A 107 6.51 4.45 -15.51
N SER A 108 7.07 4.77 -16.68
CA SER A 108 8.51 4.94 -16.86
C SER A 108 9.02 6.18 -16.14
N LEU A 109 8.24 7.28 -16.15
CA LEU A 109 8.55 8.51 -15.43
C LEU A 109 8.59 8.29 -13.91
N VAL A 110 7.67 7.48 -13.36
CA VAL A 110 7.73 7.10 -11.94
C VAL A 110 9.08 6.48 -11.59
N ARG A 111 9.65 5.62 -12.46
CA ARG A 111 10.93 4.98 -12.19
C ARG A 111 12.11 5.96 -12.24
N SER A 112 12.04 6.98 -13.08
CA SER A 112 13.10 7.99 -13.26
C SER A 112 13.13 9.08 -12.20
N VAL A 113 12.12 9.17 -11.33
CA VAL A 113 12.13 10.10 -10.18
C VAL A 113 13.37 9.88 -9.32
N VAL A 114 14.07 10.97 -9.01
CA VAL A 114 15.31 10.96 -8.25
C VAL A 114 15.03 10.73 -6.77
N VAL A 115 15.87 9.91 -6.14
CA VAL A 115 15.85 9.64 -4.70
C VAL A 115 17.28 9.82 -4.22
N SER A 116 17.49 10.68 -3.24
CA SER A 116 18.78 10.89 -2.59
C SER A 116 19.09 9.77 -1.60
N ASP A 117 20.37 9.54 -1.31
CA ASP A 117 20.82 8.46 -0.42
C ASP A 117 20.14 8.50 0.96
N HIS A 118 20.01 9.69 1.56
CA HIS A 118 19.31 9.84 2.84
C HIS A 118 17.84 9.38 2.81
N VAL A 119 17.16 9.47 1.66
CA VAL A 119 15.77 8.99 1.52
C VAL A 119 15.73 7.48 1.34
N TYR A 120 16.72 6.89 0.65
CA TYR A 120 16.87 5.43 0.60
C TYR A 120 17.15 4.86 1.99
N GLU A 121 18.04 5.49 2.75
CA GLU A 121 18.33 5.12 4.14
C GLU A 121 17.09 5.26 5.02
N ALA A 122 16.37 6.39 4.96
CA ALA A 122 15.15 6.58 5.74
C ALA A 122 14.04 5.56 5.40
N ALA A 123 13.90 5.18 4.13
CA ALA A 123 12.99 4.11 3.71
C ALA A 123 13.41 2.74 4.25
N LEU A 124 14.72 2.48 4.30
CA LEU A 124 15.27 1.24 4.85
C LEU A 124 15.08 1.20 6.37
N ASP A 125 15.40 2.28 7.08
CA ASP A 125 15.26 2.41 8.53
C ASP A 125 13.81 2.23 8.96
N LEU A 126 12.86 2.85 8.26
CA LEU A 126 11.43 2.67 8.55
C LEU A 126 11.01 1.21 8.41
N VAL A 127 11.42 0.54 7.31
CA VAL A 127 11.04 -0.86 7.07
C VAL A 127 11.71 -1.80 8.07
N ARG A 128 13.01 -1.62 8.35
CA ARG A 128 13.73 -2.41 9.35
C ARG A 128 13.22 -2.13 10.77
N GLY A 129 12.78 -0.91 11.03
CA GLY A 129 12.15 -0.50 12.28
C GLY A 129 10.85 -1.24 12.57
N THR A 130 10.20 -1.87 11.58
CA THR A 130 9.04 -2.75 11.83
C THR A 130 9.43 -4.15 12.31
N ARG A 131 10.71 -4.52 12.30
CA ARG A 131 11.18 -5.87 12.59
C ARG A 131 11.57 -6.03 14.06
N PRO A 132 10.95 -6.96 14.80
CA PRO A 132 11.23 -7.13 16.23
C PRO A 132 12.66 -7.61 16.53
N GLU A 133 13.35 -8.23 15.58
CA GLU A 133 14.71 -8.76 15.72
C GLU A 133 15.84 -7.72 15.60
N GLU A 134 15.56 -6.53 15.04
CA GLU A 134 16.59 -5.51 14.78
C GLU A 134 16.85 -4.59 15.98
N ASP A 135 16.10 -4.72 17.08
CA ASP A 135 16.17 -3.86 18.28
C ASP A 135 16.07 -2.35 18.01
N LEU A 136 15.41 -1.97 16.91
CA LEU A 136 15.13 -0.57 16.53
C LEU A 136 13.77 -0.07 17.06
N LEU A 137 12.94 -0.96 17.58
CA LEU A 137 11.62 -0.63 18.11
C LEU A 137 11.73 -0.02 19.52
N PRO A 138 11.04 1.09 19.82
CA PRO A 138 10.96 1.63 21.16
C PRO A 138 10.47 0.61 22.19
N ASP A 139 10.94 0.75 23.43
CA ASP A 139 10.56 -0.11 24.54
C ASP A 139 9.02 -0.16 24.68
N GLY A 140 8.47 -1.37 24.56
CA GLY A 140 7.03 -1.65 24.58
C GLY A 140 6.42 -2.00 23.21
N LEU A 141 6.95 -1.49 22.09
CA LEU A 141 6.46 -1.86 20.75
C LEU A 141 7.00 -3.21 20.29
N LYS A 142 8.21 -3.59 20.73
CA LYS A 142 8.82 -4.89 20.41
C LYS A 142 7.93 -6.08 20.78
N ASN A 143 7.22 -5.99 21.90
CA ASN A 143 6.30 -7.05 22.36
C ASN A 143 4.94 -7.03 21.65
N MET A 144 4.66 -5.97 20.86
CA MET A 144 3.42 -5.81 20.10
C MET A 144 3.54 -6.35 18.68
N VAL A 145 4.76 -6.46 18.13
CA VAL A 145 4.99 -6.92 16.75
C VAL A 145 5.55 -8.34 16.75
N GLN A 146 4.84 -9.25 16.09
CA GLN A 146 5.28 -10.63 15.89
C GLN A 146 6.16 -10.77 14.63
N TRP A 147 5.83 -10.03 13.57
CA TRP A 147 6.55 -10.11 12.29
C TRP A 147 6.53 -8.75 11.58
N GLY A 148 7.71 -8.32 11.11
CA GLY A 148 7.89 -7.05 10.42
C GLY A 148 7.93 -7.15 8.90
N ALA A 149 8.04 -6.00 8.26
CA ALA A 149 7.98 -5.88 6.81
C ALA A 149 9.29 -6.34 6.12
N GLY A 150 9.13 -7.13 5.05
CA GLY A 150 10.23 -7.67 4.25
C GLY A 150 10.79 -6.69 3.20
N PRO A 151 11.79 -7.09 2.40
CA PRO A 151 12.43 -6.21 1.40
C PRO A 151 11.47 -5.65 0.33
N ARG A 152 10.39 -6.38 0.02
CA ARG A 152 9.34 -5.91 -0.91
C ARG A 152 8.66 -4.63 -0.40
N ALA A 153 8.59 -4.44 0.92
CA ALA A 153 8.05 -3.25 1.54
C ALA A 153 8.88 -2.01 1.20
N THR A 154 10.21 -2.09 1.27
CA THR A 154 11.12 -0.99 0.91
C THR A 154 10.94 -0.58 -0.55
N ILE A 155 10.89 -1.56 -1.47
CA ILE A 155 10.66 -1.31 -2.89
C ILE A 155 9.29 -0.66 -3.11
N SER A 156 8.25 -1.19 -2.46
CA SER A 156 6.88 -0.68 -2.55
C SER A 156 6.75 0.75 -2.03
N LEU A 157 7.39 1.03 -0.90
CA LEU A 157 7.40 2.34 -0.25
C LEU A 157 8.05 3.38 -1.16
N LEU A 158 9.23 3.08 -1.71
CA LEU A 158 9.94 3.97 -2.62
C LEU A 158 9.16 4.19 -3.92
N MET A 159 8.60 3.13 -4.52
CA MET A 159 7.79 3.28 -5.74
C MET A 159 6.53 4.12 -5.52
N ALA A 160 5.83 3.91 -4.40
CA ALA A 160 4.67 4.72 -4.03
C ALA A 160 5.05 6.17 -3.74
N ALA A 161 6.17 6.41 -3.06
CA ALA A 161 6.68 7.75 -2.79
C ALA A 161 7.12 8.49 -4.06
N LYS A 162 7.74 7.79 -5.03
CA LYS A 162 8.06 8.33 -6.36
C LYS A 162 6.79 8.74 -7.12
N ALA A 163 5.79 7.88 -7.16
CA ALA A 163 4.50 8.20 -7.78
C ALA A 163 3.84 9.41 -7.10
N ARG A 164 3.88 9.46 -5.77
CA ARG A 164 3.37 10.58 -4.98
C ARG A 164 4.09 11.89 -5.31
N ALA A 165 5.42 11.89 -5.38
CA ALA A 165 6.19 13.07 -5.72
C ALA A 165 5.78 13.66 -7.07
N LEU A 166 5.58 12.80 -8.09
CA LEU A 166 5.10 13.23 -9.41
C LEU A 166 3.69 13.81 -9.38
N LEU A 167 2.76 13.20 -8.63
CA LEU A 167 1.40 13.74 -8.45
C LEU A 167 1.43 15.13 -7.80
N HIS A 168 2.46 15.41 -7.00
CA HIS A 168 2.76 16.72 -6.41
C HIS A 168 3.69 17.59 -7.26
N ARG A 169 3.90 17.25 -8.55
CA ARG A 169 4.72 17.98 -9.51
C ARG A 169 6.19 18.17 -9.09
N ARG A 170 6.73 17.21 -8.33
CA ARG A 170 8.14 17.16 -7.93
C ARG A 170 8.86 16.03 -8.64
N CYS A 171 10.09 16.30 -9.07
CA CYS A 171 10.98 15.32 -9.72
C CYS A 171 11.90 14.57 -8.75
N HIS A 172 11.73 14.79 -7.44
CA HIS A 172 12.50 14.13 -6.38
C HIS A 172 11.59 13.72 -5.22
N VAL A 173 11.94 12.62 -4.58
CA VAL A 173 11.26 12.11 -3.38
C VAL A 173 11.81 12.78 -2.12
N THR A 174 10.94 12.99 -1.14
CA THR A 174 11.30 13.49 0.20
C THR A 174 10.87 12.48 1.26
N THR A 175 11.39 12.59 2.49
CA THR A 175 10.94 11.75 3.62
C THR A 175 9.45 11.93 3.91
N ALA A 176 8.89 13.12 3.66
CA ALA A 176 7.45 13.39 3.77
C ALA A 176 6.60 12.54 2.81
N ASP A 177 7.14 12.17 1.64
CA ASP A 177 6.46 11.25 0.72
C ASP A 177 6.42 9.84 1.29
N LEU A 178 7.54 9.37 1.90
CA LEU A 178 7.61 8.07 2.57
C LEU A 178 6.58 7.98 3.70
N ILE A 179 6.52 9.00 4.56
CA ILE A 179 5.56 9.08 5.67
C ILE A 179 4.12 9.00 5.15
N ALA A 180 3.79 9.77 4.11
CA ALA A 180 2.45 9.83 3.57
C ALA A 180 1.96 8.51 2.95
N VAL A 181 2.87 7.67 2.44
CA VAL A 181 2.53 6.35 1.89
C VAL A 181 2.82 5.19 2.84
N ALA A 182 3.36 5.46 4.03
CA ALA A 182 3.82 4.43 4.97
C ALA A 182 2.67 3.51 5.41
N HIS A 183 1.57 4.05 5.95
CA HIS A 183 0.46 3.22 6.40
C HIS A 183 -0.12 2.32 5.30
N PRO A 184 -0.54 2.82 4.12
CA PRO A 184 -1.11 1.95 3.09
C PRO A 184 -0.11 0.92 2.54
N VAL A 185 1.20 1.18 2.60
CA VAL A 185 2.23 0.22 2.19
C VAL A 185 2.52 -0.81 3.29
N LEU A 186 2.58 -0.41 4.56
CA LEU A 186 3.14 -1.25 5.62
C LEU A 186 2.10 -2.00 6.45
N ARG A 187 0.85 -1.53 6.52
CA ARG A 187 -0.18 -2.08 7.43
C ARG A 187 -0.49 -3.56 7.24
N HIS A 188 -0.37 -4.07 6.01
CA HIS A 188 -0.59 -5.49 5.68
C HIS A 188 0.71 -6.30 5.62
N ARG A 189 1.83 -5.68 5.97
CA ARG A 189 3.17 -6.29 6.01
C ARG A 189 3.71 -6.40 7.44
N MET A 190 2.88 -6.11 8.42
CA MET A 190 3.19 -6.20 9.84
C MET A 190 2.14 -7.07 10.52
N ILE A 191 2.60 -8.02 11.33
CA ILE A 191 1.74 -8.92 12.10
C ILE A 191 1.92 -8.57 13.57
N LEU A 192 0.82 -8.24 14.23
CA LEU A 192 0.83 -7.95 15.67
C LEU A 192 0.77 -9.25 16.47
N THR A 193 1.23 -9.19 17.72
CA THR A 193 1.06 -10.31 18.65
C THR A 193 -0.40 -10.41 19.08
N PHE A 194 -0.86 -11.63 19.37
CA PHE A 194 -2.21 -11.88 19.89
C PHE A 194 -2.55 -11.01 21.11
N ASN A 195 -1.57 -10.77 21.99
CA ASN A 195 -1.76 -9.93 23.17
C ASN A 195 -2.01 -8.46 22.80
N ALA A 196 -1.36 -7.94 21.76
CA ALA A 196 -1.58 -6.58 21.27
C ALA A 196 -2.97 -6.46 20.62
N GLU A 197 -3.37 -7.44 19.80
CA GLU A 197 -4.70 -7.48 19.20
C GLU A 197 -5.80 -7.56 20.27
N ALA A 198 -5.63 -8.41 21.29
CA ALA A 198 -6.55 -8.54 22.41
C ALA A 198 -6.65 -7.26 23.27
N ALA A 199 -5.59 -6.44 23.29
CA ALA A 199 -5.57 -5.13 23.93
C ALA A 199 -6.18 -4.02 23.06
N GLY A 200 -6.69 -4.35 21.86
CA GLY A 200 -7.30 -3.39 20.93
C GLY A 200 -6.27 -2.51 20.20
N VAL A 201 -5.00 -2.91 20.17
CA VAL A 201 -3.95 -2.21 19.42
C VAL A 201 -4.07 -2.56 17.95
N ASP A 202 -4.15 -1.54 17.09
CA ASP A 202 -4.18 -1.71 15.64
C ASP A 202 -2.80 -1.51 14.99
N ALA A 203 -2.63 -2.05 13.79
CA ALA A 203 -1.36 -1.92 13.06
C ALA A 203 -1.06 -0.45 12.70
N ASP A 204 -2.08 0.37 12.46
CA ASP A 204 -1.92 1.77 12.09
C ASP A 204 -1.37 2.61 13.28
N SER A 205 -1.81 2.38 14.53
CA SER A 205 -1.22 3.05 15.70
C SER A 205 0.23 2.64 15.95
N VAL A 206 0.55 1.35 15.82
CA VAL A 206 1.92 0.84 15.94
C VAL A 206 2.82 1.47 14.88
N LEU A 207 2.38 1.49 13.61
CA LEU A 207 3.12 2.13 12.53
C LEU A 207 3.34 3.63 12.76
N THR A 208 2.32 4.33 13.26
CA THR A 208 2.44 5.77 13.58
C THR A 208 3.58 6.01 14.58
N ARG A 209 3.63 5.20 15.64
CA ARG A 209 4.70 5.29 16.64
C ARG A 209 6.08 4.92 16.08
N ILE A 210 6.16 3.95 15.18
CA ILE A 210 7.41 3.60 14.49
C ILE A 210 7.89 4.76 13.61
N ILE A 211 6.98 5.39 12.86
CA ILE A 211 7.30 6.55 12.02
C ILE A 211 7.84 7.70 12.86
N GLU A 212 7.18 8.02 13.98
CA GLU A 212 7.61 9.07 14.92
C GLU A 212 8.98 8.76 15.55
N ALA A 213 9.23 7.50 15.89
CA ALA A 213 10.48 7.06 16.48
C ALA A 213 11.65 6.93 15.50
N THR A 214 11.42 6.98 14.18
CA THR A 214 12.46 6.82 13.16
C THR A 214 13.14 8.16 12.88
N PRO A 215 14.38 8.41 13.37
CA PRO A 215 14.98 9.74 13.30
C PRO A 215 15.31 10.18 11.88
N SER A 216 15.68 9.24 11.00
CA SER A 216 16.03 9.51 9.60
C SER A 216 14.84 9.98 8.74
N LEU A 217 13.60 9.81 9.20
CA LEU A 217 12.42 10.39 8.55
C LEU A 217 12.20 11.86 8.91
N GLN A 218 12.71 12.28 10.06
CA GLN A 218 12.61 13.66 10.51
C GLN A 218 13.62 14.50 9.71
N LYS A 219 13.25 15.74 9.39
CA LYS A 219 14.25 16.67 8.86
C LYS A 219 15.36 16.80 9.90
N PRO A 220 16.64 16.82 9.50
CA PRO A 220 17.67 17.27 10.43
C PRO A 220 17.25 18.63 10.94
N GLU A 221 17.23 18.80 12.27
CA GLU A 221 17.14 20.12 12.87
C GLU A 221 18.19 20.95 12.16
N THR A 222 17.73 21.99 11.47
CA THR A 222 18.62 22.91 10.80
C THR A 222 19.36 23.55 11.95
N GLU A 223 20.66 23.26 12.11
CA GLU A 223 21.53 24.05 12.97
C GLU A 223 21.23 25.50 12.63
N GLU A 224 20.67 26.22 13.60
CA GLU A 224 20.50 27.65 13.51
C GLU A 224 21.89 28.21 13.23
N VAL A 225 22.13 28.57 11.96
CA VAL A 225 23.26 29.40 11.60
C VAL A 225 22.94 30.76 12.22
N GLU A 226 23.42 30.96 13.45
CA GLU A 226 23.38 32.27 14.10
C GLU A 226 24.07 33.30 13.19
N PRO A 227 23.46 34.49 13.01
CA PRO A 227 23.98 35.56 12.16
C PRO A 227 25.25 36.23 12.71
#